data_AF-A0A0Q6KW37-F1
#
_entry.id   AF-A0A0Q6KW37-F1
#
_cell.length_a   1.000
_cell.length_b   1.000
_cell.length_c   1.000
_cell.angle_alpha   90.00
_cell.angle_beta   90.00
_cell.angle_gamma   90.00
#
_symmetry.space_group_name_H-M   'P 1'
#
loop_
_entity.id
_entity.type
_entity.pdbx_description
1 polymer ?
#
loop_
_entity_poly.entity_id
_entity_poly.type
_entity_poly.pdbx_seq_one_letter_code
_entity_poly.pdbx_strand_id
1 'polypeptide(L)'
;MPNFRRNGVLMAKHGIYDLRQHLEDVVWPVLRKWNVFERTDFTARGENTREELAAFLEDLERQATKFEEMRDRSLARERAKAEARAS
;
A
#
# COMPACT_ATOMS: atom_id res chain seq x y z
N MET A 1 -11.86 -5.32 16.20
CA MET A 1 -12.12 -6.69 15.71
C MET A 1 -11.06 -7.64 16.25
N PRO A 2 -11.43 -8.80 16.81
CA PRO A 2 -10.47 -9.87 17.10
C PRO A 2 -9.70 -10.29 15.83
N ASN A 3 -8.42 -10.63 15.95
CA ASN A 3 -7.56 -11.14 14.86
C ASN A 3 -7.36 -10.24 13.63
N PHE A 4 -7.72 -8.96 13.68
CA PHE A 4 -7.65 -8.04 12.53
C PHE A 4 -6.29 -8.07 11.82
N ARG A 5 -5.20 -7.90 12.58
CA ARG A 5 -3.83 -7.90 12.03
C ARG A 5 -3.48 -9.19 11.30
N ARG A 6 -3.85 -10.34 11.88
CA ARG A 6 -3.59 -11.66 11.28
C ARG A 6 -4.38 -11.83 9.98
N ASN A 7 -5.66 -11.48 10.00
CA ASN A 7 -6.52 -11.61 8.82
C ASN A 7 -6.07 -10.68 7.69
N GLY A 8 -5.67 -9.45 8.00
CA GLY A 8 -5.11 -8.52 7.01
C GLY A 8 -3.85 -9.05 6.34
N VAL A 9 -2.93 -9.64 7.11
CA VAL A 9 -1.72 -10.28 6.55
C VAL A 9 -2.08 -11.44 5.62
N LEU A 10 -3.09 -12.25 5.97
CA LEU A 10 -3.54 -13.35 5.11
C LEU A 10 -4.15 -12.83 3.80
N MET A 11 -5.00 -11.81 3.86
CA MET A 11 -5.57 -11.17 2.67
C MET A 11 -4.49 -10.65 1.72
N ALA A 12 -3.50 -9.93 2.26
CA ALA A 12 -2.41 -9.36 1.47
C ALA A 12 -1.52 -10.46 0.87
N LYS A 13 -1.21 -11.51 1.63
CA LYS A 13 -0.42 -12.66 1.14
C LYS A 13 -1.11 -13.39 -0.02
N HIS A 14 -2.44 -13.48 0.02
CA HIS A 14 -3.24 -14.13 -1.02
C HIS A 14 -3.66 -13.17 -2.15
N GLY A 15 -3.20 -11.92 -2.14
CA GLY A 15 -3.50 -10.94 -3.19
C GLY A 15 -4.96 -10.48 -3.22
N ILE A 16 -5.69 -10.61 -2.11
CA ILE A 16 -7.09 -10.17 -2.01
C ILE A 16 -7.14 -8.65 -1.80
N TYR A 17 -6.31 -8.15 -0.88
CA TYR A 17 -6.18 -6.73 -0.60
C TYR A 17 -4.84 -6.45 0.09
N ASP A 18 -4.03 -5.55 -0.47
CA ASP A 18 -2.75 -5.14 0.10
C ASP A 18 -2.56 -3.61 0.12
N LEU A 19 -1.37 -3.18 0.54
CA LEU A 19 -1.04 -1.77 0.72
C LEU A 19 -0.98 -0.99 -0.60
N ARG A 20 -0.54 -1.63 -1.69
CA ARG A 20 -0.52 -1.03 -3.04
C ARG A 20 -1.94 -0.74 -3.50
N GLN A 21 -2.80 -1.75 -3.40
CA GLN A 21 -4.22 -1.61 -3.75
C GLN A 21 -4.91 -0.55 -2.89
N HIS A 22 -4.61 -0.49 -1.59
CA HIS A 22 -5.16 0.57 -0.74
C HIS A 22 -4.73 1.97 -1.20
N LEU A 23 -3.44 2.14 -1.51
CA LEU A 23 -2.90 3.42 -1.95
C LEU A 23 -3.51 3.86 -3.28
N GLU A 24 -3.55 2.98 -4.28
CA GLU A 24 -3.92 3.31 -5.67
C GLU A 24 -5.43 3.32 -5.92
N ASP A 25 -6.17 2.39 -5.31
CA ASP A 25 -7.60 2.18 -5.60
C ASP A 25 -8.50 2.91 -4.59
N VAL A 26 -7.95 3.37 -3.45
CA VAL A 26 -8.72 4.05 -2.40
C VAL A 26 -8.15 5.42 -2.08
N VAL A 27 -6.91 5.50 -1.61
CA VAL A 27 -6.35 6.75 -1.07
C VAL A 27 -6.19 7.80 -2.17
N TRP A 28 -5.45 7.51 -3.24
CA TRP A 28 -5.24 8.45 -4.34
C TRP A 28 -6.54 8.91 -5.01
N PRO A 29 -7.52 8.02 -5.31
CA PRO A 29 -8.81 8.42 -5.85
C PRO A 29 -9.57 9.41 -4.97
N VAL A 30 -9.56 9.21 -3.65
CA VAL A 30 -10.21 10.15 -2.71
C VAL A 30 -9.49 11.50 -2.71
N LEU A 31 -8.16 11.51 -2.63
CA LEU A 31 -7.37 12.74 -2.63
C LEU A 31 -7.55 13.53 -3.94
N ARG A 32 -7.57 12.84 -5.09
CA ARG A 32 -7.87 13.44 -6.40
C ARG A 32 -9.30 13.97 -6.47
N LYS A 33 -10.28 13.21 -5.96
CA LYS A 33 -11.69 13.65 -5.97
C LYS A 33 -11.90 14.98 -5.23
N TRP A 34 -11.08 15.24 -4.22
CA TRP A 34 -11.13 16.44 -3.39
C TRP A 34 -10.10 17.50 -3.80
N ASN A 35 -9.31 17.26 -4.85
CA ASN A 35 -8.24 18.12 -5.36
C ASN A 35 -7.28 18.59 -4.25
N VAL A 36 -6.93 17.69 -3.32
CA VAL A 36 -6.17 18.07 -2.10
C VAL A 36 -4.83 18.73 -2.45
N PHE A 37 -4.16 18.28 -3.52
CA PHE A 37 -2.85 18.80 -3.90
C PHE A 37 -2.92 19.99 -4.86
N GLU A 38 -4.05 20.21 -5.52
CA GLU A 38 -4.25 21.28 -6.50
C GLU A 38 -4.93 22.53 -5.91
N ARG A 39 -5.54 22.41 -4.73
CA ARG A 39 -6.15 23.54 -4.02
C ARG A 39 -5.12 24.60 -3.64
N THR A 40 -5.52 25.87 -3.72
CA THR A 40 -4.67 27.02 -3.38
C THR A 40 -5.31 27.92 -2.32
N ASP A 41 -6.39 27.46 -1.69
CA ASP A 41 -7.21 28.19 -0.73
C ASP A 41 -6.95 27.75 0.73
N PHE A 42 -5.90 26.98 0.97
CA PHE A 42 -5.49 26.64 2.32
C PHE A 42 -4.78 27.80 3.01
N THR A 43 -4.99 27.90 4.31
CA THR A 43 -4.16 28.77 5.16
C THR A 43 -2.79 28.13 5.38
N ALA A 44 -1.84 28.87 5.94
CA ALA A 44 -0.51 28.33 6.28
C ALA A 44 -0.55 27.01 7.08
N ARG A 45 -1.52 26.86 7.99
CA ARG A 45 -1.72 25.60 8.72
C ARG A 45 -2.14 24.46 7.79
N GLY A 46 -3.04 24.72 6.85
CA GLY A 46 -3.51 23.72 5.89
C GLY A 46 -2.41 23.30 4.92
N GLU A 47 -1.57 24.24 4.49
CA GLU A 47 -0.38 23.96 3.69
C GLU A 47 0.60 23.04 4.42
N ASN A 48 0.94 23.33 5.67
CA ASN A 48 1.81 22.46 6.47
C ASN A 48 1.21 21.04 6.62
N THR A 49 -0.10 20.93 6.88
CA THR A 49 -0.76 19.60 6.94
C THR A 49 -0.74 18.88 5.60
N ARG A 50 -0.81 19.61 4.48
CA ARG A 50 -0.69 19.01 3.14
C ARG A 50 0.72 18.47 2.88
N GLU A 51 1.76 19.17 3.33
CA GLU A 51 3.14 18.68 3.25
C GLU A 51 3.35 17.42 4.11
N GLU A 52 2.81 17.40 5.34
CA GLU A 52 2.84 16.21 6.20
C GLU A 52 2.12 15.02 5.54
N LEU A 53 0.98 15.27 4.91
CA LEU A 53 0.25 14.25 4.15
C LEU A 53 1.07 13.75 2.95
N ALA A 54 1.72 14.64 2.20
CA ALA A 54 2.58 14.25 1.07
C ALA A 54 3.72 13.33 1.54
N ALA A 55 4.43 13.72 2.61
CA ALA A 55 5.50 12.91 3.18
C ALA A 55 5.02 11.53 3.67
N PHE A 56 3.81 11.48 4.24
CA PHE A 56 3.19 10.21 4.63
C PHE A 56 2.90 9.32 3.42
N LEU A 57 2.34 9.88 2.33
CA LEU A 57 2.03 9.12 1.12
C LEU A 57 3.29 8.57 0.44
N GLU A 58 4.38 9.33 0.40
CA GLU A 58 5.67 8.85 -0.09
C GLU A 58 6.19 7.67 0.75
N ASP A 59 6.04 7.72 2.07
CA ASP A 59 6.44 6.61 2.92
C ASP A 59 5.56 5.38 2.72
N LEU A 60 4.26 5.60 2.60
CA LEU A 60 3.28 4.56 2.32
C LEU A 60 3.59 3.85 1.01
N GLU A 61 3.98 4.59 -0.03
CA GLU A 61 4.41 4.04 -1.31
C GLU A 61 5.68 3.19 -1.17
N ARG A 62 6.69 3.68 -0.43
CA ARG A 62 7.91 2.89 -0.14
C ARG A 62 7.59 1.59 0.60
N GLN A 63 6.64 1.62 1.54
CA GLN A 63 6.19 0.43 2.26
C GLN A 63 5.47 -0.54 1.33
N ALA A 64 4.62 -0.04 0.43
CA ALA A 64 3.91 -0.85 -0.55
C ALA A 64 4.89 -1.57 -1.49
N THR A 65 5.85 -0.86 -2.06
CA THR A 65 6.90 -1.45 -2.92
C THR A 65 7.68 -2.53 -2.20
N LYS A 66 8.14 -2.27 -0.96
CA LYS A 66 8.86 -3.28 -0.16
C LYS A 66 8.02 -4.54 0.08
N PHE A 67 6.72 -4.36 0.32
CA PHE A 67 5.80 -5.48 0.53
C PHE A 67 5.62 -6.32 -0.73
N GLU A 68 5.44 -5.68 -1.90
CA GLU A 68 5.33 -6.35 -3.20
C GLU A 68 6.58 -7.19 -3.49
N GLU A 69 7.76 -6.61 -3.32
CA GLU A 69 9.02 -7.35 -3.50
C GLU A 69 9.14 -8.55 -2.55
N MET A 70 8.72 -8.41 -1.28
CA MET A 70 8.72 -9.50 -0.32
C MET A 70 7.77 -10.62 -0.73
N ARG A 71 6.57 -10.26 -1.21
CA ARG A 71 5.56 -11.22 -1.69
C ARG A 71 6.10 -11.99 -2.89
N ASP A 72 6.66 -11.29 -3.86
CA ASP A 72 7.17 -11.89 -5.10
C ASP A 72 8.34 -12.83 -4.82
N ARG A 73 9.26 -12.44 -3.94
CA ARG A 73 10.33 -13.35 -3.45
C ARG A 73 9.76 -14.60 -2.78
N SER A 74 8.69 -14.47 -1.99
CA SER A 74 8.04 -15.62 -1.36
C SER A 74 7.40 -16.54 -2.39
N LEU A 75 6.69 -15.99 -3.37
CA LEU A 75 6.02 -16.75 -4.43
C LEU A 75 7.04 -17.48 -5.31
N ALA A 76 8.14 -16.83 -5.67
CA ALA A 76 9.23 -17.45 -6.43
C ALA A 76 9.84 -18.65 -5.68
N ARG A 77 10.07 -18.52 -4.37
CA ARG A 77 10.57 -19.63 -3.53
C ARG A 77 9.61 -20.82 -3.49
N GLU A 78 8.31 -20.56 -3.36
CA GLU A 78 7.30 -21.63 -3.33
C GLU A 78 7.17 -22.33 -4.69
N ARG A 79 7.27 -21.59 -5.80
CA ARG A 79 7.32 -22.17 -7.17
C ARG A 79 8.54 -23.08 -7.36
N ALA A 80 9.74 -22.61 -7.00
CA ALA A 80 10.96 -23.39 -7.12
C ALA A 80 10.92 -24.70 -6.30
N LYS A 81 10.33 -24.68 -5.10
CA LYS A 81 10.11 -25.89 -4.29
C LYS A 81 9.11 -26.85 -4.92
N ALA A 82 8.04 -26.32 -5.53
CA ALA A 82 7.04 -27.15 -6.20
C ALA A 82 7.64 -27.86 -7.41
N GLU A 83 8.44 -27.15 -8.22
CA GLU A 83 9.18 -27.70 -9.36
C GLU A 83 10.16 -28.80 -8.93
N ALA A 84 10.95 -28.56 -7.87
CA ALA A 84 11.91 -29.54 -7.36
C ALA A 84 11.27 -30.82 -6.79
N ARG A 85 10.00 -30.76 -6.35
CA ARG A 85 9.24 -31.93 -5.89
C ARG A 85 8.57 -32.71 -7.03
N ALA A 86 8.40 -32.07 -8.18
CA ALA A 86 7.78 -32.66 -9.36
C ALA A 86 8.80 -33.31 -10.31
N SER A 87 10.09 -33.00 -10.16
CA SER A 87 11.22 -33.68 -10.80
C SER A 87 11.67 -34.91 -10.02
#